data_AF-A0A2N5TVI5-F1
#
_entry.id   AF-A0A2N5TVI5-F1
#
_cell.length_a   1.000
_cell.length_b   1.000
_cell.length_c   1.000
_cell.angle_alpha   90.00
_cell.angle_beta   90.00
_cell.angle_gamma   90.00
#
_symmetry.space_group_name_H-M   'P 1'
#
loop_
_entity.id
_entity.type
_entity.pdbx_description
1 polymer ?
#
loop_
_entity_poly.entity_id
_entity_poly.type
_entity_poly.pdbx_seq_one_letter_code
_entity_poly.pdbx_strand_id
1 'polypeptide(L)'
;HPTAVALSKRQFALPDQHSQRLLSNHTPPTSSANEILQELNDPKAYVSSNSTKTTKQNPARQFRARDTVQPYSKSHGKRLKKKAKEQAVVGDLTPVRQALEEVLASSSAALAPSHHHPIPSDLVPHLHKQPTLKNPTISKKSISHKQKAKLLHEEATRLPSILKHPEFRKNPFAAIRTHLQNSSSVKPS
;
A
#
# COMPACT_ATOMS: atom_id res chain seq x y z
N HIS A 1 17.90 -17.52 -42.33
CA HIS A 1 18.62 -16.82 -41.25
C HIS A 1 17.87 -15.54 -40.89
N PRO A 2 17.39 -15.34 -39.64
CA PRO A 2 16.86 -14.04 -39.23
C PRO A 2 17.99 -13.14 -38.71
N THR A 3 18.01 -11.89 -39.15
CA THR A 3 19.00 -10.87 -38.75
C THR A 3 18.62 -10.24 -37.42
N ALA A 4 19.59 -10.13 -36.51
CA ALA A 4 19.42 -9.53 -35.19
C ALA A 4 19.38 -8.00 -35.28
N VAL A 5 18.35 -7.38 -34.72
CA VAL A 5 18.22 -5.91 -34.62
C VAL A 5 18.92 -5.42 -33.35
N ALA A 6 19.94 -4.57 -33.50
CA ALA A 6 20.68 -3.99 -32.39
C ALA A 6 19.89 -2.85 -31.70
N LEU A 7 19.86 -2.86 -30.36
CA LEU A 7 19.17 -1.85 -29.57
C LEU A 7 20.08 -0.63 -29.28
N SER A 8 19.46 0.55 -29.29
CA SER A 8 20.09 1.86 -29.02
C SER A 8 20.71 1.93 -27.62
N LYS A 9 22.03 2.20 -27.56
CA LYS A 9 22.76 2.48 -26.32
C LYS A 9 22.41 3.90 -25.85
N ARG A 10 21.54 4.04 -24.86
CA ARG A 10 21.27 5.33 -24.20
C ARG A 10 22.49 5.73 -23.36
N GLN A 11 23.16 6.81 -23.75
CA GLN A 11 24.21 7.43 -22.95
C GLN A 11 23.58 8.48 -22.03
N PHE A 12 23.76 8.30 -20.72
CA PHE A 12 23.35 9.26 -19.70
C PHE A 12 24.56 10.11 -19.32
N ALA A 13 24.83 11.17 -20.07
CA ALA A 13 25.74 12.23 -19.64
C ALA A 13 24.94 13.51 -19.43
N LEU A 14 24.95 14.02 -18.19
CA LEU A 14 24.34 15.30 -17.84
C LEU A 14 25.33 16.41 -18.25
N PRO A 15 24.92 17.43 -19.04
CA PRO A 15 25.83 18.51 -19.41
C PRO A 15 26.28 19.32 -18.19
N ASP A 16 27.59 19.60 -18.08
CA ASP A 16 28.21 20.34 -16.95
C ASP A 16 27.60 21.74 -16.72
N GLN A 17 26.96 22.31 -17.75
CA GLN A 17 26.32 23.63 -17.71
C GLN A 17 25.15 23.73 -16.72
N HIS A 18 24.62 22.62 -16.21
CA HIS A 18 23.54 22.62 -15.24
C HIS A 18 24.02 22.56 -13.77
N SER A 19 25.33 22.57 -13.52
CA SER A 19 25.88 22.60 -12.16
C SER A 19 26.37 24.02 -11.80
N GLN A 20 25.55 24.79 -11.07
CA GLN A 20 26.05 25.97 -10.37
C GLN A 20 26.76 25.52 -9.09
N ARG A 21 28.09 25.60 -9.04
CA ARG A 21 28.85 25.56 -7.79
C ARG A 21 28.63 26.88 -7.06
N LEU A 22 27.87 26.85 -5.97
CA LEU A 22 27.77 27.98 -5.05
C LEU A 22 29.14 28.19 -4.39
N LEU A 23 29.86 29.21 -4.81
CA LEU A 23 31.02 29.72 -4.08
C LEU A 23 30.50 30.39 -2.80
N SER A 24 30.66 29.72 -1.67
CA SER A 24 30.33 30.28 -0.36
C SER A 24 31.34 31.36 0.01
N ASN A 25 31.08 32.60 -0.38
CA ASN A 25 31.83 33.79 0.05
C ASN A 25 31.47 34.19 1.50
N HIS A 26 31.33 33.22 2.41
CA HIS A 26 31.17 33.53 3.82
C HIS A 26 32.53 33.42 4.50
N THR A 27 32.97 34.53 5.10
CA THR A 27 34.01 34.52 6.12
C THR A 27 33.64 33.47 7.17
N PRO A 28 34.58 32.60 7.60
CA PRO A 28 34.27 31.64 8.65
C PRO A 28 33.86 32.44 9.89
N PRO A 29 32.77 32.04 10.58
CA PRO A 29 32.40 32.71 11.82
C PRO A 29 33.56 32.54 12.80
N THR A 30 34.12 33.67 13.26
CA THR A 30 35.14 33.72 14.32
C THR A 30 34.56 33.40 15.71
N SER A 31 33.31 32.93 15.76
CA SER A 31 32.65 32.56 17.00
C SER A 31 33.24 31.26 17.54
N SER A 32 33.52 31.26 18.84
CA SER A 32 34.05 30.09 19.52
C SER A 32 33.02 28.95 19.51
N ALA A 33 33.48 27.70 19.36
CA ALA A 33 32.58 26.55 19.33
C ALA A 33 31.63 26.47 20.55
N ASN A 34 32.09 26.96 21.72
CA ASN A 34 31.27 27.00 22.92
C ASN A 34 30.15 28.05 22.86
N GLU A 35 30.38 29.16 22.17
CA GLU A 35 29.42 30.24 21.98
C GLU A 35 28.30 29.79 21.03
N ILE A 36 28.66 29.08 19.95
CA ILE A 36 27.73 28.47 19.00
C ILE A 36 26.85 27.41 19.67
N LEU A 37 27.44 26.58 20.55
CA LEU A 37 26.68 25.56 21.28
C LEU A 37 25.68 26.16 22.29
N GLN A 38 26.00 27.32 22.87
CA GLN A 38 25.09 28.04 23.76
C GLN A 38 23.95 28.70 22.98
N GLU A 39 24.25 29.32 21.83
CA GLU A 39 23.24 29.94 20.95
C GLU A 39 22.21 28.93 20.41
N LEU A 40 22.63 27.70 20.11
CA LEU A 40 21.74 26.64 19.62
C LEU A 40 20.75 26.14 20.69
N ASN A 41 21.06 26.32 21.97
CA ASN A 41 20.18 25.95 23.06
C ASN A 41 19.16 27.04 23.39
N ASP A 42 19.32 28.26 22.88
CA ASP A 42 18.41 29.37 23.13
C ASP A 42 17.24 29.39 22.12
N PRO A 43 15.98 29.21 22.56
CA PRO A 43 14.81 29.18 21.67
C PRO A 43 14.48 30.54 21.03
N LYS A 44 15.18 31.62 21.39
CA LYS A 44 14.98 32.98 20.86
C LYS A 44 16.05 33.44 19.88
N ALA A 45 17.13 32.70 19.67
CA ALA A 45 18.26 33.13 18.83
C ALA A 45 17.88 33.31 17.34
N TYR A 46 16.75 32.76 16.88
CA TYR A 46 16.40 32.73 15.46
C TYR A 46 15.45 33.84 14.98
N VAL A 47 15.29 34.94 15.73
CA VAL A 47 14.57 36.11 15.20
C VAL A 47 15.55 37.00 14.44
N SER A 48 15.97 36.57 13.25
CA SER A 48 16.78 37.41 12.36
C SER A 48 15.94 38.61 11.90
N SER A 49 16.26 39.78 12.44
CA SER A 49 15.56 41.05 12.20
C SER A 49 15.96 41.70 10.88
N ASN A 50 16.04 40.97 9.76
CA ASN A 50 16.34 41.57 8.45
C ASN A 50 15.53 40.88 7.35
N SER A 51 14.27 41.29 7.17
CA SER A 51 13.48 40.93 5.98
C SER A 51 12.89 42.18 5.35
N THR A 52 13.69 42.84 4.51
CA THR A 52 13.19 43.86 3.60
C THR A 52 12.76 43.20 2.29
N LYS A 53 11.44 43.17 2.08
CA LYS A 53 10.71 43.24 0.80
C LYS A 53 11.16 42.30 -0.34
N THR A 54 10.33 41.28 -0.59
CA THR A 54 9.60 41.01 -1.85
C THR A 54 9.31 39.51 -1.97
N THR A 55 8.20 39.20 -2.64
CA THR A 55 7.58 37.89 -2.86
C THR A 55 6.48 37.55 -1.86
N LYS A 56 5.25 37.77 -2.31
CA LYS A 56 4.04 37.12 -1.78
C LYS A 56 4.15 35.60 -1.99
N GLN A 57 4.96 34.93 -1.19
CA GLN A 57 4.93 33.47 -1.07
C GLN A 57 3.65 33.12 -0.34
N ASN A 58 2.79 32.32 -0.98
CA ASN A 58 1.58 31.77 -0.39
C ASN A 58 1.89 31.21 1.02
N PRO A 59 1.23 31.66 2.10
CA PRO A 59 1.59 31.30 3.48
C PRO A 59 1.49 29.80 3.75
N ALA A 60 0.70 29.07 2.94
CA ALA A 60 0.60 27.61 3.03
C ALA A 60 1.81 26.85 2.46
N ARG A 61 2.73 27.53 1.75
CA ARG A 61 3.93 26.92 1.14
C ARG A 61 5.20 27.12 1.98
N GLN A 62 5.08 27.63 3.20
CA GLN A 62 6.20 27.79 4.13
C GLN A 62 6.28 26.66 5.17
N PHE A 63 5.61 25.53 4.95
CA PHE A 63 5.93 24.32 5.72
C PHE A 63 7.31 23.82 5.31
N ARG A 64 8.35 24.34 5.97
CA ARG A 64 9.70 23.81 5.80
C ARG A 64 9.66 22.38 6.30
N ALA A 65 10.48 21.52 5.71
CA ALA A 65 10.60 20.12 6.12
C ALA A 65 11.08 19.92 7.59
N ARG A 66 11.18 21.01 8.37
CA ARG A 66 11.71 21.09 9.73
C ARG A 66 10.67 21.54 10.77
N ASP A 67 9.45 21.89 10.36
CA ASP A 67 8.42 22.42 11.28
C ASP A 67 7.78 21.35 12.16
N THR A 68 8.13 20.08 11.95
CA THR A 68 7.66 19.01 12.82
C THR A 68 8.85 18.13 13.19
N VAL A 69 9.35 18.28 14.41
CA VAL A 69 10.16 17.26 15.09
C VAL A 69 9.22 16.10 15.42
N GLN A 70 8.77 15.40 14.39
CA GLN A 70 8.03 14.17 14.57
C GLN A 70 9.07 13.07 14.62
N PRO A 71 8.98 12.14 15.59
CA PRO A 71 9.96 11.07 15.75
C PRO A 71 10.08 10.17 14.51
N TYR A 72 9.13 10.28 13.57
CA TYR A 72 9.09 9.47 12.37
C TYR A 72 8.89 10.30 11.10
N SER A 73 9.34 9.73 9.98
CA SER A 73 9.26 10.34 8.66
C SER A 73 7.82 10.61 8.19
N LYS A 74 7.67 11.54 7.24
CA LYS A 74 6.39 11.81 6.54
C LYS A 74 5.72 10.54 5.98
N SER A 75 6.52 9.56 5.54
CA SER A 75 6.03 8.26 5.05
C SER A 75 5.36 7.46 6.15
N HIS A 76 5.95 7.44 7.35
CA HIS A 76 5.37 6.77 8.51
C HIS A 76 4.01 7.38 8.88
N GLY A 77 3.89 8.72 8.89
CA GLY A 77 2.61 9.39 9.10
C GLY A 77 1.54 9.03 8.06
N LYS A 78 1.91 8.93 6.78
CA LYS A 78 1.00 8.43 5.73
C LYS A 78 0.57 6.99 5.97
N ARG A 79 1.50 6.13 6.39
CA ARG A 79 1.24 4.71 6.71
C ARG A 79 0.30 4.57 7.91
N LEU A 80 0.51 5.31 8.99
CA LEU A 80 -0.38 5.33 10.15
C LEU A 80 -1.80 5.77 9.76
N LYS A 81 -1.93 6.83 8.95
CA LYS A 81 -3.23 7.29 8.43
C LYS A 81 -3.92 6.24 7.55
N LYS A 82 -3.16 5.52 6.72
CA LYS A 82 -3.69 4.43 5.89
C LYS A 82 -4.17 3.26 6.76
N LYS A 83 -3.37 2.84 7.74
CA LYS A 83 -3.72 1.78 8.69
C LYS A 83 -5.00 2.11 9.47
N ALA A 84 -5.12 3.34 9.96
CA ALA A 84 -6.33 3.80 10.67
C ALA A 84 -7.59 3.73 9.78
N LYS A 85 -7.48 4.09 8.50
CA LYS A 85 -8.58 3.97 7.54
C LYS A 85 -8.96 2.52 7.24
N GLU A 86 -7.96 1.63 7.15
CA GLU A 86 -8.20 0.20 6.94
C GLU A 86 -8.93 -0.42 8.14
N GLN A 87 -8.56 -0.05 9.37
CA GLN A 87 -9.26 -0.48 10.59
C GLN A 87 -10.72 -0.01 10.62
N ALA A 88 -11.01 1.22 10.17
CA ALA A 88 -12.40 1.70 10.10
C ALA A 88 -13.28 0.91 9.11
N VAL A 89 -12.67 0.26 8.11
CA VAL A 89 -13.39 -0.50 7.07
C VAL A 89 -13.49 -2.00 7.42
N VAL A 90 -12.42 -2.57 7.97
CA VAL A 90 -12.30 -4.02 8.26
C VAL A 90 -12.76 -4.34 9.69
N GLY A 91 -12.94 -3.33 10.54
CA GLY A 91 -13.16 -3.51 11.97
C GLY A 91 -11.84 -3.64 12.73
N ASP A 92 -11.92 -3.66 14.06
CA ASP A 92 -10.75 -3.81 14.90
C ASP A 92 -10.29 -5.28 14.97
N LEU A 93 -9.13 -5.57 14.38
CA LEU A 93 -8.50 -6.89 14.42
C LEU A 93 -7.54 -7.06 15.61
N THR A 94 -7.47 -6.09 16.53
CA THR A 94 -6.69 -6.23 17.76
C THR A 94 -7.08 -7.46 18.59
N PRO A 95 -8.36 -7.89 18.70
CA PRO A 95 -8.71 -9.07 19.49
C PRO A 95 -8.14 -10.37 18.88
N VAL A 96 -8.16 -10.47 17.55
CA VAL A 96 -7.57 -11.62 16.83
C VAL A 96 -6.06 -11.66 17.05
N ARG A 97 -5.41 -10.49 16.99
CA ARG A 97 -3.97 -10.39 17.26
C ARG A 97 -3.64 -10.78 18.69
N GLN A 98 -4.42 -10.35 19.67
CA GLN A 98 -4.24 -10.72 21.08
C GLN A 98 -4.41 -12.22 21.29
N ALA A 99 -5.43 -12.84 20.70
CA ALA A 99 -5.64 -14.29 20.79
C ALA A 99 -4.47 -15.08 20.19
N LEU A 100 -3.87 -14.61 19.08
CA LEU A 100 -2.69 -15.25 18.50
C LEU A 100 -1.45 -15.14 19.41
N GLU A 101 -1.22 -13.97 20.02
CA GLU A 101 -0.12 -13.79 20.97
C GLU A 101 -0.32 -14.66 22.23
N GLU A 102 -1.56 -14.81 22.71
CA GLU A 102 -1.90 -15.68 23.84
C GLU A 102 -1.67 -17.17 23.52
N VAL A 103 -2.04 -17.62 22.32
CA VAL A 103 -1.76 -19.00 21.86
C VAL A 103 -0.26 -19.20 21.69
N LEU A 104 0.47 -18.24 21.13
CA LEU A 104 1.93 -18.32 21.02
C LEU A 104 2.59 -18.39 22.40
N ALA A 105 2.16 -17.55 23.35
CA ALA A 105 2.64 -17.58 24.72
C ALA A 105 2.31 -18.92 25.42
N SER A 106 1.09 -19.44 25.23
CA SER A 106 0.65 -20.72 25.80
C SER A 106 1.34 -21.94 25.16
N SER A 107 1.71 -21.84 23.87
CA SER A 107 2.44 -22.90 23.15
C SER A 107 3.90 -23.04 23.59
N SER A 108 4.49 -22.01 24.22
CA SER A 108 5.82 -22.09 24.81
C SER A 108 5.88 -22.91 26.12
N ALA A 109 4.73 -23.29 26.68
CA ALA A 109 4.62 -24.09 27.91
C ALA A 109 4.38 -25.60 27.67
N ALA A 110 4.29 -26.06 26.41
CA ALA A 110 4.14 -27.48 26.09
C ALA A 110 5.29 -27.96 25.20
N LEU A 111 6.32 -28.51 25.84
CA LEU A 111 7.40 -29.29 25.24
C LEU A 111 6.83 -30.48 24.42
N ALA A 112 6.98 -30.42 23.09
CA ALA A 112 7.50 -31.42 22.12
C ALA A 112 7.17 -32.95 22.29
N PRO A 113 7.24 -33.82 21.24
CA PRO A 113 7.97 -33.60 19.98
C PRO A 113 7.32 -34.08 18.66
N SER A 114 7.92 -33.59 17.57
CA SER A 114 8.24 -34.29 16.31
C SER A 114 7.11 -34.65 15.32
N HIS A 115 7.02 -33.85 14.26
CA HIS A 115 7.46 -34.33 12.95
C HIS A 115 7.94 -33.17 12.07
N HIS A 116 9.26 -33.01 11.99
CA HIS A 116 9.91 -32.23 10.95
C HIS A 116 9.75 -32.96 9.60
N HIS A 117 9.11 -32.32 8.64
CA HIS A 117 9.38 -32.58 7.22
C HIS A 117 10.00 -31.31 6.64
N PRO A 118 11.29 -31.34 6.24
CA PRO A 118 11.86 -30.27 5.45
C PRO A 118 11.32 -30.42 4.02
N ILE A 119 10.47 -29.50 3.57
CA ILE A 119 10.09 -29.44 2.15
C ILE A 119 11.14 -28.55 1.45
N PRO A 120 12.00 -29.12 0.59
CA PRO A 120 12.99 -28.36 -0.16
C PRO A 120 12.33 -27.42 -1.18
N SER A 121 12.95 -26.25 -1.34
CA SER A 121 12.51 -25.07 -2.10
C SER A 121 12.44 -25.21 -3.63
N ASP A 122 12.18 -26.40 -4.19
CA ASP A 122 12.29 -26.65 -5.63
C ASP A 122 10.97 -26.90 -6.38
N LEU A 123 9.85 -26.38 -5.86
CA LEU A 123 8.62 -26.28 -6.66
C LEU A 123 8.11 -24.85 -6.67
N VAL A 124 8.75 -24.02 -7.50
CA VAL A 124 8.11 -22.85 -8.10
C VAL A 124 7.28 -23.37 -9.27
N PRO A 125 5.93 -23.38 -9.23
CA PRO A 125 5.18 -23.61 -10.44
C PRO A 125 5.40 -22.38 -11.33
N HIS A 126 6.10 -22.59 -12.44
CA HIS A 126 6.07 -21.69 -13.56
C HIS A 126 4.60 -21.50 -13.94
N LEU A 127 4.02 -20.34 -13.58
CA LEU A 127 2.72 -19.93 -14.09
C LEU A 127 2.86 -19.69 -15.59
N HIS A 128 2.64 -20.76 -16.35
CA HIS A 128 2.33 -20.70 -17.76
C HIS A 128 1.15 -19.74 -17.93
N LYS A 129 1.42 -18.58 -18.55
CA LYS A 129 0.39 -17.66 -19.02
C LYS A 129 -0.47 -18.38 -20.06
N GLN A 130 -1.57 -18.95 -19.60
CA GLN A 130 -2.63 -19.44 -20.47
C GLN A 130 -3.14 -18.26 -21.33
N PRO A 131 -3.26 -18.42 -22.66
CA PRO A 131 -3.84 -17.40 -23.52
C PRO A 131 -5.34 -17.29 -23.20
N THR A 132 -5.75 -16.13 -22.65
CA THR A 132 -7.15 -15.86 -22.32
C THR A 132 -8.00 -15.82 -23.58
N LEU A 133 -8.97 -16.74 -23.68
CA LEU A 133 -10.09 -16.66 -24.61
C LEU A 133 -10.77 -15.29 -24.45
N LYS A 134 -10.80 -14.53 -25.54
CA LYS A 134 -11.37 -13.18 -25.58
C LYS A 134 -12.88 -13.29 -25.60
N ASN A 135 -13.54 -13.24 -24.44
CA ASN A 135 -14.97 -12.93 -24.39
C ASN A 135 -15.15 -11.45 -24.80
N PRO A 136 -15.91 -11.16 -25.87
CA PRO A 136 -16.21 -9.79 -26.26
C PRO A 136 -17.38 -9.32 -25.38
N THR A 137 -17.12 -8.44 -24.40
CA THR A 137 -18.05 -7.49 -23.75
C THR A 137 -17.78 -7.21 -22.27
N ILE A 138 -16.81 -7.86 -21.62
CA ILE A 138 -16.45 -7.48 -20.25
C ILE A 138 -15.34 -6.45 -20.31
N SER A 139 -15.70 -5.18 -20.09
CA SER A 139 -14.73 -4.08 -20.02
C SER A 139 -13.57 -4.48 -19.10
N LYS A 140 -12.32 -4.34 -19.59
CA LYS A 140 -11.08 -4.75 -18.89
C LYS A 140 -10.76 -3.93 -17.63
N LYS A 141 -11.74 -3.23 -17.07
CA LYS A 141 -11.58 -2.43 -15.87
C LYS A 141 -11.68 -3.36 -14.68
N SER A 142 -10.59 -3.50 -13.93
CA SER A 142 -10.64 -4.16 -12.64
C SER A 142 -11.67 -3.46 -11.75
N ILE A 143 -12.64 -4.19 -11.23
CA ILE A 143 -13.64 -3.66 -10.30
C ILE A 143 -12.96 -2.93 -9.13
N SER A 144 -13.45 -1.73 -8.82
CA SER A 144 -12.94 -0.91 -7.72
C SER A 144 -13.10 -1.64 -6.39
N HIS A 145 -12.25 -1.34 -5.41
CA HIS A 145 -12.35 -1.92 -4.07
C HIS A 145 -13.73 -1.68 -3.44
N LYS A 146 -14.32 -0.49 -3.65
CA LYS A 146 -15.69 -0.18 -3.19
C LYS A 146 -16.74 -1.08 -3.84
N GLN A 147 -16.58 -1.38 -5.14
CA GLN A 147 -17.47 -2.29 -5.86
C GLN A 147 -17.30 -3.73 -5.36
N LYS A 148 -16.06 -4.18 -5.12
CA LYS A 148 -15.78 -5.48 -4.51
C LYS A 148 -16.45 -5.63 -3.16
N ALA A 149 -16.33 -4.64 -2.28
CA ALA A 149 -16.95 -4.66 -0.96
C ALA A 149 -18.48 -4.74 -1.03
N LYS A 150 -19.09 -3.97 -1.94
CA LYS A 150 -20.54 -4.01 -2.17
C LYS A 150 -21.00 -5.40 -2.66
N LEU A 151 -20.33 -5.95 -3.68
CA LEU A 151 -20.63 -7.28 -4.20
C LEU A 151 -20.46 -8.38 -3.14
N LEU A 152 -19.40 -8.30 -2.33
CA LEU A 152 -19.17 -9.26 -1.25
C LEU A 152 -20.30 -9.20 -0.22
N HIS A 153 -20.74 -8.00 0.17
CA HIS A 153 -21.86 -7.84 1.09
C HIS A 153 -23.16 -8.41 0.53
N GLU A 154 -23.49 -8.11 -0.72
CA GLU A 154 -24.67 -8.67 -1.41
C GLU A 154 -24.62 -10.20 -1.43
N GLU A 155 -23.50 -10.79 -1.83
CA GLU A 155 -23.34 -12.25 -1.83
C GLU A 155 -23.42 -12.86 -0.43
N ALA A 156 -22.84 -12.21 0.58
CA ALA A 156 -22.90 -12.67 1.97
C ALA A 156 -24.34 -12.74 2.49
N THR A 157 -25.19 -11.77 2.12
CA THR A 157 -26.63 -11.80 2.48
C THR A 157 -27.41 -12.86 1.70
N ARG A 158 -27.03 -13.11 0.45
CA ARG A 158 -27.74 -14.03 -0.46
C ARG A 158 -27.45 -15.51 -0.15
N LEU A 159 -26.19 -15.84 0.14
CA LEU A 159 -25.70 -17.22 0.31
C LEU A 159 -26.49 -18.05 1.34
N PRO A 160 -26.80 -17.57 2.55
CA PRO A 160 -27.55 -18.35 3.53
C PRO A 160 -28.92 -18.80 3.03
N SER A 161 -29.58 -18.00 2.20
CA SER A 161 -30.88 -18.35 1.61
C SER A 161 -30.74 -19.49 0.60
N ILE A 162 -29.71 -19.43 -0.26
CA ILE A 162 -29.41 -20.49 -1.24
C ILE A 162 -29.13 -21.81 -0.53
N LEU A 163 -28.32 -21.77 0.54
CA LEU A 163 -27.96 -22.97 1.29
C LEU A 163 -29.14 -23.59 2.03
N LYS A 164 -30.16 -22.80 2.40
CA LYS A 164 -31.40 -23.30 3.02
C LYS A 164 -32.37 -23.91 2.01
N HIS A 165 -32.21 -23.66 0.71
CA HIS A 165 -33.17 -24.11 -0.31
C HIS A 165 -33.17 -25.66 -0.43
N PRO A 166 -34.34 -26.32 -0.38
CA PRO A 166 -34.43 -27.78 -0.32
C PRO A 166 -33.81 -28.47 -1.55
N GLU A 167 -34.06 -27.95 -2.74
CA GLU A 167 -33.51 -28.50 -3.98
C GLU A 167 -31.99 -28.30 -4.09
N PHE A 168 -31.47 -27.22 -3.50
CA PHE A 168 -30.02 -26.98 -3.47
C PHE A 168 -29.32 -27.93 -2.50
N ARG A 169 -29.95 -28.24 -1.36
CA ARG A 169 -29.46 -29.23 -0.38
C ARG A 169 -29.47 -30.65 -0.91
N LYS A 170 -30.47 -31.02 -1.71
CA LYS A 170 -30.57 -32.35 -2.35
C LYS A 170 -29.54 -32.53 -3.47
N ASN A 171 -29.47 -31.57 -4.40
CA ASN A 171 -28.53 -31.64 -5.51
C ASN A 171 -28.18 -30.22 -6.02
N PRO A 172 -27.01 -29.67 -5.63
CA PRO A 172 -26.65 -28.30 -5.97
C PRO A 172 -26.48 -28.09 -7.47
N PHE A 173 -25.92 -29.08 -8.19
CA PHE A 173 -25.71 -28.99 -9.63
C PHE A 173 -27.03 -29.03 -10.40
N ALA A 174 -27.98 -29.88 -9.99
CA ALA A 174 -29.31 -29.91 -10.60
C ALA A 174 -30.05 -28.58 -10.38
N ALA A 175 -30.04 -28.05 -9.15
CA ALA A 175 -30.65 -26.77 -8.83
C ALA A 175 -30.05 -25.60 -9.66
N ILE A 176 -28.72 -25.58 -9.85
CA ILE A 176 -28.06 -24.58 -10.69
C ILE A 176 -28.49 -24.74 -12.16
N ARG A 177 -28.53 -25.96 -12.71
CA ARG A 177 -28.98 -26.21 -14.09
C ARG A 177 -30.41 -25.71 -14.32
N THR A 178 -31.33 -26.04 -13.42
CA THR A 178 -32.73 -25.58 -13.49
C THR A 178 -32.84 -24.06 -13.36
N HIS A 179 -32.08 -23.45 -12.43
CA HIS A 179 -32.05 -22.00 -12.29
C HIS A 179 -31.57 -21.30 -13.58
N LEU A 180 -30.53 -21.83 -14.22
CA LEU A 180 -30.03 -21.29 -15.49
C LEU A 180 -31.04 -21.47 -16.62
N GLN A 181 -31.72 -22.62 -16.71
CA GLN A 181 -32.80 -22.84 -17.68
C GLN A 181 -33.94 -21.85 -17.50
N ASN A 182 -34.35 -21.58 -16.26
CA ASN A 182 -35.40 -20.61 -15.95
C ASN A 182 -34.96 -19.16 -16.15
N SER A 183 -33.68 -18.84 -15.93
CA SER A 183 -33.16 -17.47 -16.04
C SER A 183 -32.80 -17.09 -17.48
N SER A 184 -32.41 -18.05 -18.31
CA SER A 184 -32.09 -17.84 -19.73
C SER A 184 -33.31 -17.75 -20.63
N SER A 185 -34.47 -18.28 -20.20
CA SER A 185 -35.74 -18.16 -20.92
C SER A 185 -36.45 -16.82 -20.70
N VAL A 186 -36.10 -16.09 -19.64
CA VAL A 186 -36.55 -14.70 -19.39
C VAL A 186 -35.66 -13.76 -20.21
N LYS A 187 -35.89 -13.69 -21.53
CA LYS A 187 -35.37 -12.59 -22.35
C LYS A 187 -36.15 -11.30 -22.03
N PRO A 188 -35.49 -10.15 -21.81
CA PRO A 188 -36.18 -8.88 -21.69
C PRO A 188 -36.74 -8.45 -23.06
N SER A 189 -38.01 -8.05 -23.06
CA SER A 189 -38.62 -7.19 -24.09
C SER A 189 -38.14 -5.75 -23.96
#